data_AF-A0A288Q6U9-F1
#
_entry.id   AF-A0A288Q6U9-F1
#
_cell.length_a   1.000
_cell.length_b   1.000
_cell.length_c   1.000
_cell.angle_alpha   90.00
_cell.angle_beta   90.00
_cell.angle_gamma   90.00
#
_symmetry.space_group_name_H-M   'P 1'
#
loop_
_entity.id
_entity.type
_entity.pdbx_description
1 polymer ?
#
loop_
_entity_poly.entity_id
_entity_poly.type
_entity_poly.pdbx_seq_one_letter_code
_entity_poly.pdbx_strand_id
1 'polypeptide(L)'
;MAVSLEDLKSSLRVDSEADDKLLSGYILAALQYIKNAIGTEDDAFYADASVTTLVDVATIALASGYYTFRTSLSLVQAFPVDLATNSIIAQLRGNYANYLAEKGAYDGDKST
;
A
#
# COMPACT_ATOMS: atom_id res chain seq x y z
N MET A 1 3.77 -2.63 -9.75
CA MET A 1 2.67 -1.91 -10.42
C MET A 1 2.13 -0.88 -9.44
N ALA A 2 1.61 0.24 -9.92
CA ALA A 2 1.01 1.27 -9.06
C ALA A 2 -0.49 1.30 -9.39
N VAL A 3 -1.34 1.12 -8.37
CA VAL A 3 -2.81 1.20 -8.46
C VAL A 3 -3.24 2.36 -9.36
N SER A 4 -4.06 2.06 -10.38
CA SER A 4 -4.62 3.09 -11.26
C SER A 4 -5.88 3.71 -10.66
N LEU A 5 -6.26 4.88 -11.17
CA LEU A 5 -7.51 5.53 -10.80
C LEU A 5 -8.72 4.62 -11.10
N GLU A 6 -8.70 3.92 -12.24
CA GLU A 6 -9.77 3.02 -12.65
C GLU A 6 -9.90 1.79 -11.73
N ASP A 7 -8.79 1.28 -11.20
CA ASP A 7 -8.83 0.17 -10.23
C ASP A 7 -9.58 0.58 -8.95
N LEU A 8 -9.28 1.78 -8.44
CA LEU A 8 -9.96 2.31 -7.26
C LEU A 8 -11.43 2.62 -7.55
N LYS A 9 -11.75 3.24 -8.69
CA LYS A 9 -13.13 3.52 -9.11
C LYS A 9 -13.95 2.24 -9.24
N SER A 10 -13.38 1.20 -9.83
CA SER A 10 -13.98 -0.13 -9.91
C SER A 10 -14.26 -0.74 -8.53
N SER A 11 -13.29 -0.65 -7.61
CA SER A 11 -13.46 -1.10 -6.22
C SER A 11 -14.59 -0.36 -5.49
N LEU A 12 -14.71 0.95 -5.71
CA LEU A 12 -15.70 1.81 -5.07
C LEU A 12 -17.06 1.84 -5.78
N ARG A 13 -17.17 1.23 -6.98
CA ARG A 13 -18.34 1.35 -7.87
C ARG A 13 -18.67 2.81 -8.22
N VAL A 14 -17.63 3.59 -8.53
CA VAL A 14 -17.75 5.00 -8.94
C VAL A 14 -17.59 5.12 -10.45
N ASP A 15 -18.69 5.40 -11.15
CA ASP A 15 -18.70 5.53 -12.61
C ASP A 15 -18.52 6.99 -13.10
N SER A 16 -18.40 7.94 -12.17
CA SER A 16 -18.29 9.38 -12.45
C SER A 16 -16.84 9.87 -12.38
N GLU A 17 -16.53 10.96 -13.08
CA GLU A 17 -15.23 11.65 -13.02
C GLU A 17 -15.17 12.78 -11.97
N ALA A 18 -16.29 13.08 -11.30
CA ALA A 18 -16.40 14.23 -10.39
C ALA A 18 -15.38 14.20 -9.23
N ASP A 19 -14.99 13.01 -8.79
CA ASP A 19 -14.09 12.80 -7.66
C ASP A 19 -12.67 12.37 -8.08
N ASP A 20 -12.34 12.36 -9.38
CA ASP A 20 -11.07 11.79 -9.89
C ASP A 20 -9.82 12.40 -9.24
N LYS A 21 -9.84 13.72 -9.01
CA LYS A 21 -8.75 14.42 -8.32
C LYS A 21 -8.60 13.97 -6.87
N LEU A 22 -9.71 13.73 -6.17
CA LEU A 22 -9.69 13.26 -4.78
C LEU A 22 -9.21 11.81 -4.72
N LEU A 23 -9.77 10.95 -5.56
CA LEU A 23 -9.41 9.54 -5.64
C LEU A 23 -7.93 9.34 -5.98
N SER A 24 -7.40 10.11 -6.93
CA SER A 24 -5.96 10.10 -7.25
C SER A 24 -5.11 10.52 -6.05
N GLY A 25 -5.54 11.53 -5.30
CA GLY A 25 -4.88 11.96 -4.06
C GLY A 25 -4.89 10.87 -2.98
N TYR A 26 -6.00 10.13 -2.84
CA TYR A 26 -6.11 9.03 -1.88
C TYR A 26 -5.23 7.84 -2.24
N ILE A 27 -5.11 7.49 -3.53
CA ILE A 27 -4.15 6.47 -4.00
C ILE A 27 -2.74 6.86 -3.60
N LEU A 28 -2.32 8.10 -3.90
CA LEU A 28 -0.98 8.58 -3.59
C LEU A 28 -0.70 8.55 -2.08
N ALA A 29 -1.63 9.06 -1.27
CA ALA A 29 -1.50 9.06 0.18
C ALA A 29 -1.41 7.64 0.76
N ALA A 30 -2.26 6.74 0.29
CA ALA A 30 -2.28 5.35 0.73
C ALA A 30 -0.97 4.62 0.35
N LEU A 31 -0.52 4.77 -0.90
CA LEU A 31 0.72 4.15 -1.38
C LEU A 31 1.93 4.65 -0.57
N GLN A 32 2.02 5.95 -0.30
CA GLN A 32 3.09 6.52 0.52
C GLN A 32 3.04 5.99 1.95
N TYR A 33 1.86 5.95 2.56
CA TYR A 33 1.68 5.40 3.91
C TYR A 33 2.18 3.95 3.98
N ILE A 34 1.77 3.11 3.03
CA ILE A 34 2.14 1.69 2.97
C ILE A 34 3.64 1.51 2.76
N LYS A 35 4.23 2.18 1.76
CA LYS A 35 5.67 2.09 1.50
C LYS A 35 6.50 2.57 2.68
N ASN A 36 6.12 3.69 3.32
CA ASN A 36 6.80 4.19 4.51
C ASN A 36 6.66 3.23 5.70
N ALA A 37 5.54 2.51 5.80
CA ALA A 37 5.36 1.51 6.83
C ALA A 37 6.26 0.28 6.62
N ILE A 38 6.57 -0.11 5.39
CA ILE A 38 7.37 -1.30 5.06
C ILE A 38 8.87 -0.98 5.04
N GLY A 39 9.27 0.07 4.31
CA GLY A 39 10.65 0.46 4.03
C GLY A 39 10.80 0.95 2.59
N THR A 40 11.59 2.00 2.36
CA THR A 40 11.63 2.71 1.06
C THR A 40 13.00 2.74 0.39
N GLU A 41 13.95 1.95 0.88
CA GLU A 41 15.36 2.08 0.51
C GLU A 41 15.68 1.40 -0.83
N ASP A 42 14.87 0.42 -1.24
CA ASP A 42 15.11 -0.34 -2.47
C ASP A 42 13.82 -0.56 -3.29
N ASP A 43 13.77 0.08 -4.46
CA ASP A 43 12.66 -0.08 -5.40
C ASP A 43 12.61 -1.48 -6.05
N ALA A 44 13.71 -2.23 -6.08
CA ALA A 44 13.74 -3.57 -6.65
C ALA A 44 12.89 -4.56 -5.84
N PHE A 45 12.77 -4.37 -4.53
CA PHE A 45 11.84 -5.14 -3.70
C PHE A 45 10.39 -5.01 -4.20
N TYR A 46 10.00 -3.78 -4.56
CA TYR A 46 8.66 -3.48 -5.06
C TYR A 46 8.43 -3.89 -6.52
N ALA A 47 9.48 -4.29 -7.23
CA ALA A 47 9.37 -4.80 -8.60
C ALA A 47 8.93 -6.28 -8.63
N ASP A 48 9.07 -7.02 -7.52
CA ASP A 48 8.56 -8.39 -7.42
C ASP A 48 7.03 -8.39 -7.53
N ALA A 49 6.49 -9.31 -8.35
CA ALA A 49 5.06 -9.37 -8.62
C ALA A 49 4.24 -9.71 -7.36
N SER A 50 4.72 -10.60 -6.50
CA SER A 50 4.04 -10.98 -5.26
C SER A 50 3.99 -9.82 -4.27
N VAL A 51 5.07 -9.03 -4.19
CA VAL A 51 5.13 -7.81 -3.38
C VAL A 51 4.20 -6.75 -3.94
N THR A 52 4.28 -6.49 -5.26
CA THR A 52 3.41 -5.54 -5.96
C THR A 52 1.94 -5.83 -5.68
N THR A 53 1.49 -7.07 -5.86
CA THR A 53 0.08 -7.44 -5.68
C THR A 53 -0.41 -7.14 -4.27
N LEU A 54 0.39 -7.44 -3.24
CA LEU A 54 0.04 -7.14 -1.86
C LEU A 54 -0.02 -5.63 -1.60
N VAL A 55 0.94 -4.87 -2.12
CA VAL A 55 0.94 -3.39 -2.01
C VAL A 55 -0.28 -2.78 -2.70
N ASP A 56 -0.66 -3.28 -3.87
CA ASP A 56 -1.82 -2.78 -4.62
C ASP A 56 -3.13 -3.03 -3.86
N VAL A 57 -3.32 -4.24 -3.34
CA VAL A 57 -4.50 -4.59 -2.53
C VAL A 57 -4.58 -3.71 -1.27
N ALA A 58 -3.47 -3.56 -0.56
CA ALA A 58 -3.41 -2.71 0.63
C ALA A 58 -3.73 -1.23 0.28
N THR A 59 -3.23 -0.75 -0.85
CA THR A 59 -3.43 0.62 -1.34
C THR A 59 -4.90 0.88 -1.67
N ILE A 60 -5.55 -0.03 -2.41
CA ILE A 60 -6.98 0.07 -2.74
C ILE A 60 -7.82 0.08 -1.47
N ALA A 61 -7.54 -0.82 -0.52
CA ALA A 61 -8.28 -0.91 0.74
C ALA A 61 -8.18 0.39 1.56
N LEU A 62 -6.97 0.93 1.72
CA LEU A 62 -6.74 2.15 2.49
C LEU A 62 -7.30 3.39 1.80
N ALA A 63 -7.11 3.53 0.47
CA ALA A 63 -7.68 4.62 -0.30
C ALA A 63 -9.21 4.60 -0.31
N SER A 64 -9.82 3.40 -0.35
CA SER A 64 -11.27 3.22 -0.21
C SER A 64 -11.76 3.68 1.16
N GLY A 65 -10.97 3.41 2.21
CA GLY A 65 -11.21 3.91 3.57
C GLY A 65 -11.21 5.44 3.64
N TYR A 66 -10.22 6.11 3.02
CA TYR A 66 -10.17 7.57 2.95
C TYR A 66 -11.39 8.17 2.25
N TYR A 67 -11.86 7.54 1.17
CA TYR A 67 -13.05 8.00 0.45
C TYR A 67 -14.35 7.77 1.21
N THR A 68 -14.45 6.67 1.96
CA THR A 68 -15.67 6.29 2.70
C THR A 68 -15.80 7.08 4.01
N PHE A 69 -14.68 7.31 4.70
CA PHE A 69 -14.63 7.98 6.00
C PHE A 69 -13.83 9.29 5.90
N ARG A 70 -14.40 10.28 5.22
CA ARG A 70 -13.69 11.52 4.83
C ARG A 70 -13.43 12.51 5.96
N THR A 71 -14.04 12.32 7.13
CA THR A 71 -13.95 13.25 8.26
C THR A 71 -13.18 12.62 9.41
N SER A 72 -12.36 13.44 10.08
CA SER A 72 -11.63 13.03 11.29
C SER A 72 -12.57 12.79 12.49
N LEU A 73 -13.77 13.38 12.45
CA LEU A 73 -14.81 13.21 13.44
C LEU A 73 -16.03 12.58 12.79
N SER A 74 -16.60 11.56 13.44
CA SER A 74 -17.85 10.91 13.06
C SER A 74 -18.79 10.87 14.26
N LEU A 75 -20.07 11.13 14.02
CA LEU A 75 -21.13 10.98 15.03
C LEU A 75 -21.49 9.49 15.26
N VAL A 76 -21.06 8.60 14.36
CA VAL A 76 -21.23 7.15 14.46
C VAL A 76 -19.88 6.53 14.78
N GLN A 77 -19.85 5.61 15.73
CA GLN A 77 -18.65 4.88 16.10
C GLN A 77 -18.12 4.08 14.91
N ALA A 78 -16.91 4.42 14.46
CA ALA A 78 -16.14 3.58 13.57
C ALA A 78 -15.43 2.51 14.42
N PHE A 79 -15.64 1.24 14.09
CA PHE A 79 -14.84 0.18 14.67
C PHE A 79 -13.50 0.18 13.94
N PRO A 80 -12.36 0.31 14.65
CA PRO A 80 -11.07 0.00 14.06
C PRO A 80 -11.04 -1.51 13.80
N VAL A 81 -11.50 -1.91 12.63
CA VAL A 81 -11.20 -3.24 12.11
C VAL A 81 -9.73 -3.18 11.75
N ASP A 82 -8.94 -4.13 12.27
CA ASP A 82 -7.57 -4.31 11.81
C ASP A 82 -7.67 -4.55 10.30
N LEU A 83 -7.37 -3.51 9.52
CA LEU A 83 -7.59 -3.53 8.09
C LEU A 83 -6.79 -4.71 7.56
N ALA A 84 -7.31 -5.42 6.56
CA ALA A 84 -6.49 -6.37 5.79
C ALA A 84 -5.14 -5.73 5.40
N THR A 85 -5.12 -4.41 5.20
CA THR A 85 -3.94 -3.54 5.09
C THR A 85 -2.88 -3.74 6.19
N ASN A 86 -3.23 -3.79 7.47
CA ASN A 86 -2.26 -3.95 8.56
C ASN A 86 -1.59 -5.33 8.57
N SER A 87 -2.37 -6.39 8.37
CA SER A 87 -1.82 -7.74 8.22
C SER A 87 -0.91 -7.85 6.98
N ILE A 88 -1.32 -7.24 5.87
CA ILE A 88 -0.50 -7.18 4.64
C ILE A 88 0.79 -6.39 4.87
N ILE A 89 0.73 -5.22 5.53
CA ILE A 89 1.92 -4.42 5.89
C ILE A 89 2.86 -5.24 6.77
N ALA A 90 2.34 -5.97 7.77
CA ALA A 90 3.16 -6.79 8.65
C ALA A 90 3.88 -7.93 7.88
N GLN A 91 3.17 -8.60 6.98
CA GLN A 91 3.78 -9.61 6.10
C GLN A 91 4.86 -8.99 5.20
N LEU A 92 4.57 -7.84 4.58
CA LEU A 92 5.51 -7.15 3.69
C LEU A 92 6.75 -6.65 4.43
N ARG A 93 6.63 -6.21 5.69
CA ARG A 93 7.78 -5.89 6.56
C ARG A 93 8.69 -7.10 6.76
N GLY A 94 8.11 -8.28 7.02
CA GLY A 94 8.87 -9.51 7.15
C GLY A 94 9.60 -9.88 5.86
N ASN A 95 8.90 -9.78 4.72
CA ASN A 95 9.49 -10.03 3.40
C ASN A 95 10.62 -9.03 3.10
N TYR A 96 10.44 -7.75 3.42
CA TYR A 96 11.44 -6.71 3.21
C TYR A 96 12.69 -6.93 4.08
N ALA A 97 12.50 -7.33 5.34
CA ALA A 97 13.62 -7.67 6.22
C ALA A 97 14.43 -8.86 5.68
N ASN A 98 13.77 -9.91 5.18
CA ASN A 98 14.44 -11.05 4.55
C ASN A 98 15.19 -10.62 3.28
N TYR A 99 14.55 -9.82 2.42
CA TYR A 99 15.16 -9.28 1.20
C TYR A 99 16.47 -8.50 1.49
N LEU A 100 16.44 -7.62 2.50
CA LEU A 100 17.64 -6.88 2.90
C LEU A 100 18.72 -7.79 3.47
N ALA A 101 18.34 -8.79 4.27
CA ALA A 101 19.29 -9.76 4.83
C ALA A 101 19.98 -10.59 3.74
N GLU A 102 19.24 -11.05 2.74
CA GLU A 102 19.78 -11.77 1.58
C GLU A 102 20.73 -10.88 0.77
N LYS A 103 20.34 -9.62 0.51
CA LYS A 103 21.19 -8.66 -0.21
C LYS A 103 22.49 -8.34 0.53
N GLY A 104 22.43 -8.18 1.86
CA GLY A 104 23.59 -7.98 2.71
C GLY A 104 24.51 -9.20 2.81
N ALA A 105 23.94 -10.42 2.76
CA ALA A 105 24.70 -11.66 2.66
C ALA A 105 25.43 -11.80 1.31
N TYR A 106 24.88 -11.23 0.23
CA TYR A 106 25.50 -11.19 -1.10
C TYR A 106 26.64 -10.17 -1.24
N ASP A 107 26.71 -9.14 -0.38
CA ASP A 107 27.80 -8.14 -0.40
C ASP A 107 29.07 -8.64 0.32
N GLY A 108 28.95 -9.70 1.13
CA GLY A 108 30.06 -10.31 1.88
C GLY A 108 30.83 -11.42 1.15
N ASP A 109 30.38 -11.87 -0.02
CA ASP A 109 31.03 -12.94 -0.81
C ASP A 109 31.85 -12.39 -1.99
N LYS A 110 32.53 -11.26 -1.78
CA LYS A 110 33.69 -10.87 -2.60
C LYS A 110 34.95 -11.25 -1.84
N SER A 111 35.27 -12.53 -1.87
CA SER A 111 36.62 -13.00 -1.58
C SER A 111 37.56 -12.51 -2.67
N THR A 112 38.40 -11.52 -2.33
CA THR A 112 39.73 -11.29 -2.92
C THR A 112 40.71 -11.07 -1.78
#